data_AF-A0A6M1Z3M9-F1
#
_entry.id   AF-A0A6M1Z3M9-F1
#
_cell.length_a   1.000
_cell.length_b   1.000
_cell.length_c   1.000
_cell.angle_alpha   90.00
_cell.angle_beta   90.00
_cell.angle_gamma   90.00
#
_symmetry.space_group_name_H-M   'P 1'
#
loop_
_entity.id
_entity.type
_entity.pdbx_description
1 polymer ?
#
loop_
_entity_poly.entity_id
_entity_poly.type
_entity_poly.pdbx_seq_one_letter_code
_entity_poly.pdbx_strand_id
1 'polypeptide(L)'
;MSWVSLTTDYLRFFFQSPLEIEAITCPLTLKILVKPIKTNCGHDFEQLALAMQFRTADPSIRDNCGLCRARITSVDLDNELIKKIQYRFVKTHGMTNKKNKKIFDDQKKELDKAEEYDDVRGVDVIPQRSAGRREEILEEFRGLADFLESSFPRSPPRASYENYERRPAFSSSRSNSSHANIPRRLRNSISSIRPTRIILGIKNNASYLITKLFTKLFNLIIASSESLLQKVDQCIRNGSLAQAEIYASRISDSSLKNQCYPKIAASYLDKASLDLANFDNHLISSIRTTRLITNPHIKNNLFQQIAQKYIDNDNLLQAKSIVRDDIIAGNKDELFEKICSKFLSREYSLSNTQEVLSIIPLITYGTIKDNLSLNLLNKCIAINDFENAENAIEKLCFTFRKQAEYSSLFQVLINSNSDSNLHRALHINDKIESYFLKNINYRKVSFKFAEIRCFKDAYKIVSKITNPATRRFSYFLLTIKIPFSLLYSIVSFPFRKIISWLKKER
;
A
#
# COMPACT_ATOMS: atom_id res chain seq x y z
N MET A 1 -25.01 21.35 5.99
CA MET A 1 -24.84 21.72 7.43
C MET A 1 -24.08 20.59 8.10
N SER A 2 -22.78 20.79 8.38
CA SER A 2 -21.82 19.71 8.71
C SER A 2 -21.49 19.62 10.20
N TRP A 3 -21.23 18.39 10.66
CA TRP A 3 -20.92 18.01 12.05
C TRP A 3 -19.54 18.46 12.57
N VAL A 4 -18.80 19.24 11.76
CA VAL A 4 -17.65 20.06 12.19
C VAL A 4 -18.12 21.27 13.02
N SER A 5 -19.42 21.44 13.26
CA SER A 5 -19.94 22.42 14.22
C SER A 5 -20.13 21.85 15.63
N LEU A 6 -20.58 20.61 15.85
CA LEU A 6 -21.10 20.27 17.19
C LEU A 6 -20.08 19.85 18.27
N THR A 7 -18.89 19.37 17.92
CA THR A 7 -17.79 19.12 18.88
C THR A 7 -16.82 20.29 18.95
N THR A 8 -16.65 20.98 17.82
CA THR A 8 -15.84 22.18 17.67
C THR A 8 -16.49 23.38 18.32
N ASP A 9 -17.82 23.53 18.32
CA ASP A 9 -18.51 24.65 19.00
C ASP A 9 -18.53 24.46 20.53
N TYR A 10 -18.54 23.21 21.03
CA TYR A 10 -18.49 22.94 22.47
C TYR A 10 -17.07 23.10 23.06
N LEU A 11 -16.02 22.95 22.24
CA LEU A 11 -14.63 23.24 22.62
C LEU A 11 -14.18 24.66 22.25
N ARG A 12 -14.71 25.27 21.17
CA ARG A 12 -14.44 26.67 20.79
C ARG A 12 -15.02 27.67 21.80
N PHE A 13 -16.11 27.33 22.50
CA PHE A 13 -16.67 28.20 23.53
C PHE A 13 -15.73 28.39 24.74
N PHE A 14 -14.72 27.53 24.92
CA PHE A 14 -13.74 27.58 26.02
C PHE A 14 -12.28 27.72 25.55
N PHE A 15 -11.98 27.90 24.27
CA PHE A 15 -10.60 28.07 23.82
C PHE A 15 -10.55 29.09 22.69
N GLN A 16 -10.03 30.29 22.96
CA GLN A 16 -9.82 31.36 21.95
C GLN A 16 -8.70 31.06 20.94
N SER A 17 -8.21 29.82 20.89
CA SER A 17 -7.55 29.14 19.75
C SER A 17 -7.11 27.77 20.27
N PRO A 18 -7.94 26.71 20.15
CA PRO A 18 -7.53 25.40 20.62
C PRO A 18 -6.27 24.99 19.83
N LEU A 19 -5.24 24.51 20.53
CA LEU A 19 -4.24 23.69 19.87
C LEU A 19 -5.02 22.56 19.19
N GLU A 20 -4.84 22.42 17.87
CA GLU A 20 -5.35 21.27 17.16
C GLU A 20 -4.81 20.02 17.87
N ILE A 21 -5.68 19.07 18.23
CA ILE A 21 -5.28 17.85 18.96
C ILE A 21 -4.17 17.12 18.18
N GLU A 22 -4.23 17.21 16.86
CA GLU A 22 -3.23 16.71 15.92
C GLU A 22 -1.85 17.34 16.14
N ALA A 23 -1.78 18.62 16.50
CA ALA A 23 -0.53 19.35 16.74
C ALA A 23 0.15 19.01 18.07
N ILE A 24 -0.52 18.29 18.97
CA ILE A 24 0.04 17.88 20.29
C ILE A 24 0.08 16.37 20.47
N THR A 25 -0.31 15.60 19.46
CA THR A 25 -0.35 14.14 19.48
C THR A 25 0.83 13.59 18.69
N CYS A 26 1.57 12.64 19.26
CA CYS A 26 2.64 11.95 18.58
C CYS A 26 2.07 11.09 17.43
N PRO A 27 2.58 11.22 16.20
CA PRO A 27 2.10 10.43 15.06
C PRO A 27 2.33 8.92 15.20
N LEU A 28 3.37 8.52 15.95
CA LEU A 28 3.74 7.11 16.12
C LEU A 28 2.92 6.43 17.22
N THR A 29 2.71 7.10 18.35
CA THR A 29 2.02 6.50 19.51
C THR A 29 0.54 6.87 19.58
N LEU A 30 0.11 7.89 18.84
CA LEU A 30 -1.23 8.49 18.91
C LEU A 30 -1.60 8.99 20.32
N LYS A 31 -0.59 9.23 21.17
CA LYS A 31 -0.73 9.79 22.52
C LYS A 31 -0.17 11.23 22.57
N ILE A 32 -0.46 11.97 23.64
CA ILE A 32 -0.01 13.37 23.78
C ILE A 32 1.51 13.43 23.90
N LEU A 33 2.15 14.40 23.27
CA LEU A 33 3.60 14.59 23.39
C LEU A 33 3.98 15.04 24.81
N VAL A 34 4.73 14.21 25.52
CA VAL A 34 5.28 14.51 26.86
C VAL A 34 6.68 15.09 26.74
N LYS A 35 7.51 14.49 25.89
CA LYS A 35 8.84 15.01 25.50
C LYS A 35 8.91 15.09 23.98
N PRO A 36 8.25 16.08 23.35
CA PRO A 36 8.31 16.28 21.92
C PRO A 36 9.73 16.57 21.45
N ILE A 37 10.13 15.87 20.40
CA ILE A 37 11.35 16.08 19.67
C ILE A 37 11.01 16.49 18.25
N LYS A 38 11.60 17.61 17.84
CA LYS A 38 11.48 18.14 16.50
C LYS A 38 12.61 17.60 15.64
N THR A 39 12.24 17.05 14.50
CA THR A 39 13.18 16.54 13.49
C THR A 39 13.62 17.66 12.55
N ASN A 40 14.72 17.45 11.81
CA ASN A 40 15.16 18.32 10.70
C ASN A 40 14.07 18.59 9.64
N CYS A 41 13.13 17.68 9.45
CA CYS A 41 11.99 17.85 8.54
C CYS A 41 10.81 18.63 9.15
N GLY A 42 10.94 19.10 10.39
CA GLY A 42 9.97 19.96 11.06
C GLY A 42 8.82 19.25 11.76
N HIS A 43 8.76 17.91 11.72
CA HIS A 43 7.74 17.11 12.42
C HIS A 43 8.16 16.78 13.85
N ASP A 44 7.18 16.79 14.76
CA ASP A 44 7.34 16.48 16.18
C ASP A 44 6.93 15.03 16.50
N PHE A 45 7.78 14.36 17.28
CA PHE A 45 7.55 12.99 17.74
C PHE A 45 7.79 12.88 19.24
N GLU A 46 7.23 11.85 19.88
CA GLU A 46 7.59 11.52 21.25
C GLU A 46 9.02 10.96 21.27
N GLN A 47 9.89 11.50 22.13
CA GLN A 47 11.31 11.17 22.21
C GLN A 47 11.57 9.66 22.21
N LEU A 48 10.89 8.94 23.10
CA LEU A 48 11.09 7.51 23.30
C LEU A 48 10.60 6.69 22.09
N ALA A 49 9.47 7.09 21.51
CA ALA A 49 8.92 6.42 20.32
C ALA A 49 9.84 6.57 19.09
N LEU A 50 10.40 7.76 18.89
CA LEU A 50 11.35 8.00 17.81
C LEU A 50 12.66 7.23 18.04
N ALA A 51 13.14 7.17 19.28
CA ALA A 51 14.33 6.39 19.63
C ALA A 51 14.17 4.88 19.35
N MET A 52 12.98 4.32 19.60
CA MET A 52 12.66 2.93 19.20
C MET A 52 12.64 2.76 17.69
N GLN A 53 12.07 3.73 16.95
CA GLN A 53 12.06 3.69 15.49
C GLN A 53 13.49 3.59 14.92
N PHE A 54 14.44 4.36 15.46
CA PHE A 54 15.85 4.31 15.05
C PHE A 54 16.57 2.99 15.40
N ARG A 55 15.98 2.15 16.24
CA ARG A 55 16.52 0.82 16.59
C ARG A 55 15.80 -0.32 15.88
N THR A 56 14.78 -0.01 15.07
CA THR A 56 14.07 -1.03 14.30
C THR A 56 15.00 -1.60 13.22
N ALA A 57 14.94 -2.92 12.97
CA ALA A 57 15.83 -3.59 12.01
C ALA A 57 15.61 -3.14 10.55
N ASP A 58 14.39 -2.72 10.21
CA ASP A 58 14.02 -2.30 8.85
C ASP A 58 14.66 -0.94 8.48
N PRO A 59 15.63 -0.90 7.55
CA PRO A 59 16.32 0.33 7.16
C PRO A 59 15.40 1.39 6.53
N SER A 60 14.28 0.98 5.94
CA SER A 60 13.34 1.89 5.28
C SER A 60 12.53 2.72 6.27
N ILE A 61 12.30 2.16 7.45
CA ILE A 61 11.60 2.79 8.59
C ILE A 61 12.60 3.49 9.51
N ARG A 62 13.76 2.86 9.74
CA ARG A 62 14.72 3.27 10.77
C ARG A 62 15.22 4.71 10.64
N ASP A 63 15.61 5.12 9.44
CA ASP A 63 16.30 6.41 9.22
C ASP A 63 15.35 7.53 8.72
N ASN A 64 14.07 7.24 8.48
CA ASN A 64 13.16 8.12 7.74
C ASN A 64 11.97 8.57 8.59
N CYS A 65 11.52 9.80 8.38
CA CYS A 65 10.31 10.33 9.00
C CYS A 65 9.08 9.50 8.58
N GLY A 66 8.30 8.99 9.55
CA GLY A 66 7.10 8.21 9.28
C GLY A 66 5.98 8.98 8.54
N LEU A 67 6.05 10.31 8.53
CA LEU A 67 5.06 11.18 7.86
C LEU A 67 5.49 11.55 6.44
N CYS A 68 6.63 12.23 6.29
CA CYS A 68 7.07 12.76 5.00
C CYS A 68 8.15 11.92 4.30
N ARG A 69 8.62 10.84 4.94
CA ARG A 69 9.69 9.95 4.46
C ARG A 69 11.05 10.62 4.26
N ALA A 70 11.21 11.89 4.63
CA ALA A 70 12.52 12.55 4.63
C ALA A 70 13.46 11.87 5.64
N ARG A 71 14.73 11.74 5.28
CA ARG A 71 15.74 11.17 6.17
C ARG A 71 15.94 12.08 7.39
N ILE A 72 15.85 11.51 8.59
CA ILE A 72 16.08 12.24 9.84
C ILE A 72 17.57 12.23 10.15
N THR A 73 18.20 13.41 10.15
CA THR A 73 19.64 13.58 10.39
C THR A 73 19.95 14.33 11.69
N SER A 74 18.98 15.05 12.25
CA SER A 74 19.10 15.75 13.52
C SER A 74 17.73 15.79 14.22
N VAL A 75 17.80 15.91 15.54
CA VAL A 75 16.65 15.94 16.45
C VAL A 75 16.94 16.92 17.59
N ASP A 76 15.98 17.76 17.91
CA ASP A 76 16.07 18.74 19.00
C ASP A 76 14.84 18.66 19.90
N LEU A 77 15.00 18.89 21.20
CA LEU A 77 13.86 18.94 22.13
C LEU A 77 13.03 20.21 21.87
N ASP A 78 11.73 20.06 21.56
CA ASP A 78 10.86 21.21 21.32
C ASP A 78 10.32 21.78 22.65
N ASN A 79 11.16 22.59 23.29
CA ASN A 79 10.83 23.27 24.55
C ASN A 79 9.64 24.23 24.40
N GLU A 80 9.38 24.77 23.21
CA GLU A 80 8.23 25.64 22.97
C GLU A 80 6.92 24.83 22.96
N LEU A 81 6.92 23.68 22.30
CA LEU A 81 5.78 22.79 22.25
C LEU A 81 5.46 22.21 23.63
N ILE A 82 6.47 21.85 24.43
CA ILE A 82 6.28 21.47 25.85
C ILE A 82 5.52 22.56 26.61
N LYS A 83 5.99 23.81 26.51
CA LYS A 83 5.33 24.95 27.18
C LYS A 83 3.91 25.14 26.67
N LYS A 84 3.67 25.01 25.36
CA LYS A 84 2.34 25.11 24.75
C LYS A 84 1.41 24.02 25.28
N ILE A 85 1.84 22.76 25.34
CA ILE A 85 1.05 21.64 25.88
C ILE A 85 0.75 21.88 27.36
N GLN A 86 1.74 22.24 28.17
CA GLN A 86 1.52 22.54 29.59
C GLN A 86 0.57 23.73 29.80
N TYR A 87 0.69 24.79 28.99
CA TYR A 87 -0.07 26.02 29.19
C TYR A 87 -1.49 25.96 28.61
N ARG A 88 -1.72 25.19 27.54
CA ARG A 88 -3.01 25.16 26.83
C ARG A 88 -3.77 23.85 27.00
N PHE A 89 -3.09 22.72 27.18
CA PHE A 89 -3.74 21.42 27.42
C PHE A 89 -3.89 21.14 28.92
N VAL A 90 -2.81 21.26 29.70
CA VAL A 90 -2.83 20.99 31.15
C VAL A 90 -3.48 22.15 31.92
N LYS A 91 -3.14 23.38 31.54
CA LYS A 91 -3.82 24.59 32.04
C LYS A 91 -4.83 25.04 30.98
N THR A 92 -6.07 25.29 31.39
CA THR A 92 -7.12 25.83 30.52
C THR A 92 -7.54 27.16 31.15
N HIS A 93 -7.38 28.26 30.42
CA HIS A 93 -7.57 29.64 30.94
C HIS A 93 -6.76 29.94 32.20
N GLY A 94 -5.50 29.51 32.26
CA GLY A 94 -4.63 29.73 33.42
C GLY A 94 -4.93 28.86 34.65
N MET A 95 -6.05 28.14 34.67
CA MET A 95 -6.39 27.18 35.72
C MET A 95 -5.99 25.76 35.33
N THR A 96 -5.52 24.97 36.29
CA THR A 96 -5.15 23.57 36.03
C THR A 96 -6.40 22.71 35.81
N ASN A 97 -6.55 22.15 34.62
CA ASN A 97 -7.60 21.17 34.35
C ASN A 97 -7.19 19.83 34.95
N LYS A 98 -7.80 19.44 36.09
CA LYS A 98 -7.44 18.23 36.83
C LYS A 98 -7.51 16.95 35.97
N LYS A 99 -8.44 16.87 35.01
CA LYS A 99 -8.58 15.70 34.12
C LYS A 99 -7.44 15.63 33.12
N ASN A 100 -7.16 16.72 32.41
CA ASN A 100 -6.08 16.77 31.41
C ASN A 100 -4.72 16.62 32.08
N LYS A 101 -4.52 17.25 33.24
CA LYS A 101 -3.32 17.04 34.06
C LYS A 101 -3.15 15.58 34.42
N LYS A 102 -4.21 14.91 34.89
CA LYS A 102 -4.15 13.48 35.21
C LYS A 102 -3.75 12.65 33.99
N ILE A 103 -4.34 12.89 32.83
CA ILE A 103 -3.98 12.19 31.58
C ILE A 103 -2.50 12.39 31.25
N PHE A 104 -2.01 13.64 31.31
CA PHE A 104 -0.61 13.97 31.04
C PHE A 104 0.34 13.32 32.04
N ASP A 105 0.02 13.38 33.34
CA ASP A 105 0.84 12.80 34.41
C ASP A 105 0.84 11.25 34.36
N ASP A 106 -0.30 10.63 34.06
CA ASP A 106 -0.43 9.18 33.93
C ASP A 106 0.38 8.68 32.72
N GLN A 107 0.29 9.36 31.57
CA GLN A 107 1.09 9.03 30.40
C GLN A 107 2.60 9.23 30.65
N LYS A 108 2.97 10.31 31.33
CA LYS A 108 4.37 10.53 31.72
C LYS A 108 4.89 9.38 32.59
N LYS A 109 4.12 8.94 33.58
CA LYS A 109 4.45 7.77 34.42
C LYS A 109 4.51 6.48 33.64
N GLU A 110 3.62 6.29 32.66
CA GLU A 110 3.63 5.12 31.77
C GLU A 110 4.94 5.08 30.98
N LEU A 111 5.33 6.20 30.34
CA LEU A 111 6.59 6.31 29.59
C LEU A 111 7.83 6.11 30.47
N ASP A 112 7.83 6.68 31.67
CA ASP A 112 8.93 6.54 32.64
C ASP A 112 9.07 5.10 33.20
N LYS A 113 8.04 4.25 33.07
CA LYS A 113 8.01 2.87 33.61
C LYS A 113 7.94 1.77 32.56
N ALA A 114 7.60 2.09 31.32
CA ALA A 114 7.44 1.12 30.24
C ALA A 114 8.79 0.44 29.88
N GLU A 115 8.88 -0.86 30.19
CA GLU A 115 10.08 -1.71 29.98
C GLU A 115 10.56 -1.72 28.52
N GLU A 116 9.63 -1.53 27.57
CA GLU A 116 9.91 -1.45 26.13
C GLU A 116 10.87 -0.31 25.74
N TYR A 117 11.13 0.65 26.65
CA TYR A 117 12.05 1.76 26.41
C TYR A 117 13.33 1.68 27.26
N ASP A 118 13.54 0.63 28.05
CA ASP A 118 14.69 0.58 28.96
C ASP A 118 16.04 0.59 28.20
N ASP A 119 16.07 0.08 26.97
CA ASP A 119 17.23 0.09 26.07
C ASP A 119 17.48 1.45 25.39
N VAL A 120 16.49 2.34 25.39
CA VAL A 120 16.58 3.68 24.76
C VAL A 120 16.67 4.82 25.77
N ARG A 121 16.35 4.57 27.04
CA ARG A 121 16.39 5.60 28.09
C ARG A 121 17.82 6.06 28.37
N GLY A 122 18.01 7.39 28.35
CA GLY A 122 19.31 8.01 28.61
C GLY A 122 20.32 7.88 27.47
N VAL A 123 19.92 7.27 26.35
CA VAL A 123 20.75 7.18 25.14
C VAL A 123 20.32 8.26 24.15
N ASP A 124 21.26 8.72 23.31
CA ASP A 124 20.96 9.61 22.20
C ASP A 124 19.84 9.02 21.31
N VAL A 125 18.91 9.89 20.90
CA VAL A 125 17.72 9.49 20.11
C VAL A 125 18.13 9.02 18.73
N ILE A 126 19.04 9.76 18.09
CA ILE A 126 19.76 9.27 16.92
C ILE A 126 20.97 8.51 17.45
N PRO A 127 21.04 7.19 17.26
CA PRO A 127 22.21 6.43 17.69
C PRO A 127 23.44 7.00 16.99
N GLN A 128 24.48 7.32 17.76
CA GLN A 128 25.77 7.71 17.17
C GLN A 128 26.17 6.59 16.22
N ARG A 129 26.53 6.95 14.97
CA ARG A 129 27.02 5.97 14.01
C ARG A 129 28.28 5.36 14.60
N SER A 130 28.14 4.21 15.24
CA SER A 130 29.28 3.42 15.66
C SER A 130 30.08 3.14 14.40
N ALA A 131 31.38 3.46 14.43
CA ALA A 131 32.31 3.10 13.37
C ALA A 131 32.25 1.58 13.05
N GLY A 132 31.73 0.79 14.00
CA GLY A 132 31.50 -0.65 13.90
C GLY A 132 30.59 -1.12 12.77
N ARG A 133 29.69 -0.30 12.18
CA ARG A 133 28.93 -0.77 11.01
C ARG A 133 29.80 -0.98 9.78
N ARG A 134 30.97 -0.33 9.73
CA ARG A 134 31.99 -0.62 8.72
C ARG A 134 32.65 -1.96 8.98
N GLU A 135 32.89 -2.32 10.25
CA GLU A 135 33.48 -3.59 10.66
C GLU A 135 32.50 -4.76 10.49
N GLU A 136 31.21 -4.58 10.79
CA GLU A 136 30.16 -5.59 10.63
C GLU A 136 29.89 -5.91 9.15
N ILE A 137 29.86 -4.88 8.29
CA ILE A 137 29.83 -5.06 6.83
C ILE A 137 31.13 -5.71 6.34
N LEU A 138 32.30 -5.32 6.89
CA LEU A 138 33.58 -5.95 6.53
C LEU A 138 33.66 -7.42 6.99
N GLU A 139 33.05 -7.80 8.11
CA GLU A 139 32.93 -9.18 8.57
C GLU A 139 31.97 -10.00 7.70
N GLU A 140 30.82 -9.43 7.30
CA GLU A 140 29.94 -10.07 6.30
C GLU A 140 30.67 -10.28 4.96
N PHE A 141 31.41 -9.27 4.48
CA PHE A 141 32.21 -9.40 3.26
C PHE A 141 33.38 -10.38 3.41
N ARG A 142 33.99 -10.49 4.59
CA ARG A 142 35.02 -11.52 4.88
C ARG A 142 34.41 -12.92 4.87
N GLY A 143 33.27 -13.13 5.52
CA GLY A 143 32.58 -14.42 5.50
C GLY A 143 32.17 -14.83 4.08
N LEU A 144 31.77 -13.87 3.24
CA LEU A 144 31.42 -14.11 1.84
C LEU A 144 32.66 -14.39 0.97
N ALA A 145 33.79 -13.75 1.26
CA ALA A 145 35.07 -14.04 0.62
C ALA A 145 35.59 -15.44 0.99
N ASP A 146 35.51 -15.83 2.26
CA ASP A 146 35.89 -17.16 2.74
C ASP A 146 34.98 -18.27 2.17
N PHE A 147 33.69 -17.98 2.03
CA PHE A 147 32.74 -18.87 1.36
C PHE A 147 33.07 -19.04 -0.13
N LEU A 148 33.44 -17.96 -0.82
CA LEU A 148 33.84 -18.03 -2.23
C LEU A 148 35.19 -18.75 -2.41
N GLU A 149 36.17 -18.54 -1.53
CA GLU A 149 37.44 -19.27 -1.58
C GLU A 149 37.28 -20.77 -1.27
N SER A 150 36.38 -21.14 -0.37
CA SER A 150 36.10 -22.55 -0.06
C SER A 150 35.24 -23.26 -1.11
N SER A 151 34.38 -22.52 -1.82
CA SER A 151 33.50 -23.07 -2.87
C SER A 151 34.20 -23.29 -4.22
N PHE A 152 35.36 -22.66 -4.43
CA PHE A 152 36.21 -22.88 -5.61
C PHE A 152 37.56 -23.46 -5.16
N PRO A 153 37.67 -24.77 -4.91
CA PRO A 153 38.94 -25.37 -4.52
C PRO A 153 39.98 -25.09 -5.62
N ARG A 154 41.04 -24.36 -5.27
CA ARG A 154 42.24 -24.27 -6.10
C ARG A 154 42.69 -25.69 -6.40
N SER A 155 42.87 -26.00 -7.69
CA SER A 155 43.26 -27.33 -8.16
C SER A 155 44.43 -27.85 -7.33
N PRO A 156 44.44 -29.14 -6.94
CA PRO A 156 45.43 -29.65 -6.00
C PRO A 156 46.83 -29.53 -6.59
N PRO A 157 47.86 -29.21 -5.78
CA PRO A 157 49.23 -29.23 -6.25
C PRO A 157 49.59 -30.66 -6.64
N ARG A 158 50.31 -30.80 -7.77
CA ARG A 158 50.82 -32.06 -8.30
C ARG A 158 51.53 -32.86 -7.20
N ALA A 159 50.98 -34.02 -6.87
CA ALA A 159 51.68 -35.03 -6.10
C ALA A 159 52.93 -35.48 -6.87
N SER A 160 54.08 -35.38 -6.20
CA SER A 160 55.35 -35.96 -6.59
C SER A 160 55.23 -37.49 -6.59
N TYR A 161 55.33 -38.09 -7.77
CA TYR A 161 55.53 -39.53 -7.93
C TYR A 161 56.99 -39.86 -7.65
N GLU A 162 57.29 -40.22 -6.40
CA GLU A 162 58.46 -41.03 -6.06
C GLU A 162 57.99 -42.23 -5.23
N ASN A 163 58.67 -43.35 -5.45
CA ASN A 163 58.56 -44.65 -4.77
C ASN A 163 57.42 -45.57 -5.23
N TYR A 164 57.74 -46.44 -6.19
CA TYR A 164 57.37 -47.86 -6.10
C TYR A 164 58.37 -48.71 -6.91
N GLU A 165 59.43 -49.17 -6.24
CA GLU A 165 60.13 -50.41 -6.59
C GLU A 165 59.87 -51.44 -5.47
N ARG A 166 59.26 -52.59 -5.83
CA ARG A 166 59.76 -53.95 -5.52
C ARG A 166 58.82 -55.03 -6.11
N ARG A 167 59.48 -55.93 -6.84
CA ARG A 167 59.10 -57.21 -7.49
C ARG A 167 58.55 -58.29 -6.49
N PRO A 168 58.18 -59.56 -6.83
CA PRO A 168 58.58 -60.35 -8.02
C PRO A 168 57.66 -61.45 -8.64
N ALA A 169 58.03 -61.81 -9.89
CA ALA A 169 58.24 -63.15 -10.50
C ALA A 169 57.12 -64.18 -10.82
N PHE A 170 57.45 -64.97 -11.86
CA PHE A 170 56.84 -66.18 -12.48
C PHE A 170 55.76 -65.92 -13.57
N SER A 171 55.75 -66.54 -14.76
CA SER A 171 56.62 -67.54 -15.41
C SER A 171 56.19 -67.77 -16.88
N SER A 172 57.16 -68.02 -17.75
CA SER A 172 57.17 -68.90 -18.95
C SER A 172 55.95 -68.97 -19.91
N SER A 173 56.16 -68.74 -21.21
CA SER A 173 56.56 -69.80 -22.17
C SER A 173 56.53 -69.36 -23.65
N ARG A 174 57.61 -69.76 -24.35
CA ARG A 174 57.79 -70.12 -25.77
C ARG A 174 56.70 -69.75 -26.81
N SER A 175 57.12 -69.17 -27.94
CA SER A 175 57.56 -69.96 -29.12
C SER A 175 57.94 -69.06 -30.31
N ASN A 176 58.86 -69.61 -31.10
CA ASN A 176 59.53 -69.03 -32.26
C ASN A 176 58.67 -69.06 -33.54
N SER A 177 58.94 -68.12 -34.45
CA SER A 177 59.02 -68.25 -35.93
C SER A 177 58.74 -66.86 -36.53
N SER A 178 59.31 -66.37 -37.62
CA SER A 178 60.45 -66.72 -38.47
C SER A 178 60.61 -65.53 -39.44
N HIS A 179 61.86 -65.22 -39.79
CA HIS A 179 62.33 -64.48 -40.96
C HIS A 179 61.39 -63.56 -41.76
N ALA A 180 61.73 -62.26 -41.82
CA ALA A 180 61.83 -61.52 -43.09
C ALA A 180 62.73 -60.27 -42.94
N ASN A 181 63.68 -60.14 -43.86
CA ASN A 181 64.67 -59.08 -44.02
C ASN A 181 64.04 -57.72 -44.36
N ILE A 182 64.45 -56.63 -43.69
CA ILE A 182 64.53 -55.28 -44.31
C ILE A 182 65.75 -54.51 -43.73
N PRO A 183 66.55 -53.77 -44.54
CA PRO A 183 67.88 -53.30 -44.18
C PRO A 183 67.91 -52.15 -43.15
N ARG A 184 68.89 -52.24 -42.25
CA ARG A 184 69.36 -51.15 -41.38
C ARG A 184 70.02 -50.05 -42.23
N ARG A 185 69.31 -48.96 -42.47
CA ARG A 185 69.87 -47.59 -42.54
C ARG A 185 68.74 -46.59 -42.32
N LEU A 186 68.99 -45.61 -41.45
CA LEU A 186 68.05 -44.61 -40.87
C LEU A 186 67.28 -45.08 -39.62
N ARG A 187 68.03 -45.49 -38.59
CA ARG A 187 67.56 -45.45 -37.20
C ARG A 187 68.50 -44.53 -36.41
N ASN A 188 68.32 -43.23 -36.60
CA ASN A 188 68.82 -42.14 -35.75
C ASN A 188 67.98 -40.89 -36.02
N SER A 189 66.74 -40.94 -35.52
CA SER A 189 65.82 -39.83 -35.24
C SER A 189 64.49 -40.47 -34.83
N ILE A 190 63.75 -39.88 -33.90
CA ILE A 190 62.55 -40.46 -33.25
C ILE A 190 62.88 -41.35 -32.04
N SER A 191 63.51 -40.74 -31.05
CA SER A 191 63.40 -41.17 -29.65
C SER A 191 63.11 -39.96 -28.76
N SER A 192 62.00 -39.26 -29.01
CA SER A 192 61.51 -38.21 -28.09
C SER A 192 60.08 -37.73 -28.37
N ILE A 193 59.16 -38.57 -28.83
CA ILE A 193 57.74 -38.18 -28.87
C ILE A 193 57.02 -38.89 -27.73
N ARG A 194 57.00 -38.21 -26.57
CA ARG A 194 56.13 -38.60 -25.45
C ARG A 194 54.66 -38.56 -25.93
N PRO A 195 53.87 -39.65 -25.82
CA PRO A 195 52.46 -39.67 -26.22
C PRO A 195 51.60 -38.59 -25.53
N THR A 196 52.06 -38.11 -24.37
CA THR A 196 51.42 -37.05 -23.60
C THR A 196 51.49 -35.67 -24.26
N ARG A 197 52.47 -35.34 -25.11
CA ARG A 197 52.52 -34.04 -25.81
C ARG A 197 51.58 -33.97 -27.02
N ILE A 198 51.33 -35.09 -27.70
CA ILE A 198 50.40 -35.13 -28.83
C ILE A 198 48.95 -35.06 -28.32
N ILE A 199 48.61 -35.73 -27.22
CA ILE A 199 47.25 -35.70 -26.65
C ILE A 199 46.92 -34.31 -26.05
N LEU A 200 47.90 -33.62 -25.44
CA LEU A 200 47.75 -32.23 -24.99
C LEU A 200 47.67 -31.23 -26.15
N GLY A 201 48.42 -31.45 -27.23
CA GLY A 201 48.34 -30.63 -28.46
C GLY A 201 46.99 -30.77 -29.18
N ILE A 202 46.43 -31.98 -29.24
CA ILE A 202 45.10 -32.23 -29.84
C ILE A 202 43.99 -31.65 -28.95
N LYS A 203 44.07 -31.77 -27.62
CA LYS A 203 43.10 -31.14 -26.71
C LYS A 203 43.13 -29.61 -26.79
N ASN A 204 44.31 -29.00 -26.86
CA ASN A 204 44.44 -27.54 -26.96
C ASN A 204 44.01 -27.02 -28.34
N ASN A 205 44.32 -27.74 -29.42
CA ASN A 205 43.87 -27.37 -30.76
C ASN A 205 42.37 -27.60 -30.96
N ALA A 206 41.79 -28.68 -30.40
CA ALA A 206 40.34 -28.92 -30.43
C ALA A 206 39.59 -27.90 -29.58
N SER A 207 40.08 -27.56 -28.39
CA SER A 207 39.51 -26.50 -27.55
C SER A 207 39.56 -25.14 -28.25
N TYR A 208 40.68 -24.81 -28.91
CA TYR A 208 40.82 -23.59 -29.70
C TYR A 208 39.88 -23.55 -30.92
N LEU A 209 39.76 -24.66 -31.66
CA LEU A 209 38.84 -24.77 -32.80
C LEU A 209 37.37 -24.71 -32.37
N ILE A 210 37.00 -25.37 -31.28
CA ILE A 210 35.64 -25.31 -30.70
C ILE A 210 35.35 -23.88 -30.27
N THR A 211 36.26 -23.22 -29.55
CA THR A 211 36.08 -21.83 -29.11
C THR A 211 35.94 -20.89 -30.32
N LYS A 212 36.78 -21.05 -31.34
CA LYS A 212 36.72 -20.22 -32.56
C LYS A 212 35.44 -20.44 -33.38
N LEU A 213 34.98 -21.69 -33.48
CA LEU A 213 33.70 -22.03 -34.12
C LEU A 213 32.53 -21.47 -33.32
N PHE A 214 32.56 -21.59 -31.99
CA PHE A 214 31.54 -21.05 -31.10
C PHE A 214 31.48 -19.53 -31.18
N THR A 215 32.62 -18.82 -31.16
CA THR A 215 32.69 -17.37 -31.35
C THR A 215 32.15 -16.97 -32.73
N LYS A 216 32.46 -17.71 -33.80
CA LYS A 216 31.96 -17.40 -35.15
C LYS A 216 30.46 -17.63 -35.28
N LEU A 217 29.92 -18.71 -34.71
CA LEU A 217 28.49 -18.98 -34.62
C LEU A 217 27.78 -17.93 -33.77
N PHE A 218 28.36 -17.57 -32.62
CA PHE A 218 27.82 -16.54 -31.74
C PHE A 218 27.79 -15.17 -32.42
N ASN A 219 28.85 -14.79 -33.14
CA ASN A 219 28.89 -13.55 -33.92
C ASN A 219 27.88 -13.55 -35.08
N LEU A 220 27.64 -14.70 -35.73
CA LEU A 220 26.59 -14.84 -36.76
C LEU A 220 25.19 -14.69 -36.14
N ILE A 221 24.96 -15.24 -34.95
CA ILE A 221 23.71 -15.09 -34.20
C ILE A 221 23.50 -13.62 -33.80
N ILE A 222 24.54 -12.94 -33.32
CA ILE A 222 24.48 -11.50 -32.97
C ILE A 222 24.21 -10.65 -34.20
N ALA A 223 24.98 -10.83 -35.28
CA ALA A 223 24.78 -10.09 -36.53
C ALA A 223 23.37 -10.30 -37.10
N SER A 224 22.81 -11.52 -36.96
CA SER A 224 21.43 -11.78 -37.33
C SER A 224 20.43 -11.02 -36.45
N SER A 225 20.71 -10.87 -35.15
CA SER A 225 19.84 -10.17 -34.20
C SER A 225 19.84 -8.65 -34.41
N GLU A 226 20.99 -8.04 -34.72
CA GLU A 226 21.07 -6.62 -35.08
C GLU A 226 20.31 -6.33 -36.38
N SER A 227 20.41 -7.21 -37.38
CA SER A 227 19.64 -7.07 -38.62
C SER A 227 18.13 -7.15 -38.37
N LEU A 228 17.69 -7.97 -37.39
CA LEU A 228 16.29 -8.06 -36.99
C LEU A 228 15.83 -6.80 -36.26
N LEU A 229 16.67 -6.22 -35.40
CA LEU A 229 16.39 -4.95 -34.72
C LEU A 229 16.14 -3.82 -35.73
N GLN A 230 16.98 -3.71 -36.76
CA GLN A 230 16.79 -2.71 -37.83
C GLN A 230 15.47 -2.93 -38.59
N LYS A 231 15.10 -4.19 -38.85
CA LYS A 231 13.81 -4.52 -39.47
C LYS A 231 12.62 -4.18 -38.58
N VAL A 232 12.73 -4.39 -37.26
CA VAL A 232 11.71 -3.95 -36.29
C VAL A 232 11.54 -2.44 -36.37
N ASP A 233 12.62 -1.67 -36.27
CA ASP A 233 12.57 -0.20 -36.32
C ASP A 233 12.02 0.30 -37.67
N GLN A 234 12.37 -0.35 -38.78
CA GLN A 234 11.80 -0.03 -40.10
C GLN A 234 10.29 -0.31 -40.17
N CYS A 235 9.83 -1.44 -39.64
CA CYS A 235 8.40 -1.77 -39.59
C CYS A 235 7.62 -0.79 -38.71
N ILE A 236 8.20 -0.35 -37.59
CA ILE A 236 7.60 0.67 -36.72
C ILE A 236 7.44 1.99 -37.49
N ARG A 237 8.49 2.47 -38.17
CA ARG A 237 8.43 3.71 -38.98
C ARG A 237 7.38 3.63 -40.09
N ASN A 238 7.21 2.46 -40.70
CA ASN A 238 6.21 2.24 -41.74
C ASN A 238 4.79 1.99 -41.18
N GLY A 239 4.63 2.00 -39.85
CA GLY A 239 3.36 1.69 -39.20
C GLY A 239 2.92 0.22 -39.29
N SER A 240 3.76 -0.69 -39.77
CA SER A 240 3.48 -2.13 -39.89
C SER A 240 3.76 -2.88 -38.58
N LEU A 241 3.02 -2.55 -37.52
CA LEU A 241 3.32 -3.02 -36.15
C LEU A 241 3.20 -4.54 -35.96
N ALA A 242 2.24 -5.19 -36.62
CA ALA A 242 2.12 -6.65 -36.60
C ALA A 242 3.37 -7.34 -37.18
N GLN A 243 3.95 -6.78 -38.25
CA GLN A 243 5.19 -7.27 -38.84
C GLN A 243 6.40 -7.01 -37.91
N ALA A 244 6.41 -5.87 -37.21
CA ALA A 244 7.41 -5.58 -36.19
C ALA A 244 7.40 -6.62 -35.06
N GLU A 245 6.22 -7.04 -34.59
CA GLU A 245 6.09 -8.11 -33.60
C GLU A 245 6.64 -9.45 -34.11
N ILE A 246 6.36 -9.80 -35.38
CA ILE A 246 6.90 -11.03 -35.99
C ILE A 246 8.43 -11.00 -36.00
N TYR A 247 9.06 -9.88 -36.38
CA TYR A 247 10.52 -9.77 -36.35
C TYR A 247 11.08 -9.78 -34.92
N ALA A 248 10.45 -9.09 -33.98
CA ALA A 248 10.85 -9.08 -32.57
C ALA A 248 10.76 -10.48 -31.93
N SER A 249 9.76 -11.28 -32.32
CA SER A 249 9.58 -12.66 -31.83
C SER A 249 10.74 -13.59 -32.21
N ARG A 250 11.42 -13.31 -33.33
CA ARG A 250 12.55 -14.10 -33.86
C ARG A 250 13.90 -13.76 -33.21
N ILE A 251 13.98 -12.64 -32.48
CA ILE A 251 15.18 -12.29 -31.72
C ILE A 251 15.30 -13.33 -30.59
N SER A 252 16.48 -13.92 -30.38
CA SER A 252 16.69 -14.88 -29.28
C SER A 252 17.09 -14.19 -27.97
N ASP A 253 17.81 -13.08 -28.08
CA ASP A 253 18.35 -12.32 -26.95
C ASP A 253 17.24 -11.55 -26.20
N SER A 254 17.14 -11.78 -24.88
CA SER A 254 16.15 -11.14 -24.01
C SER A 254 16.41 -9.64 -23.79
N SER A 255 17.67 -9.21 -23.81
CA SER A 255 18.06 -7.80 -23.74
C SER A 255 17.58 -7.04 -24.98
N LEU A 256 17.79 -7.60 -26.16
CA LEU A 256 17.33 -7.00 -27.41
C LEU A 256 15.79 -7.01 -27.53
N LYS A 257 15.11 -8.05 -27.04
CA LYS A 257 13.64 -8.05 -26.91
C LYS A 257 13.14 -6.90 -26.03
N ASN A 258 13.82 -6.64 -24.91
CA ASN A 258 13.53 -5.50 -24.03
C ASN A 258 13.82 -4.14 -24.66
N GLN A 259 14.52 -4.07 -25.80
CA GLN A 259 14.65 -2.84 -26.58
C GLN A 259 13.55 -2.72 -27.64
N CYS A 260 13.10 -3.84 -28.21
CA CYS A 260 12.11 -3.88 -29.29
C CYS A 260 10.68 -3.71 -28.79
N TYR A 261 10.24 -4.58 -27.87
CA TYR A 261 8.84 -4.64 -27.46
C TYR A 261 8.32 -3.37 -26.81
N PRO A 262 9.09 -2.60 -26.02
CA PRO A 262 8.61 -1.31 -25.53
C PRO A 262 8.32 -0.31 -26.65
N LYS A 263 9.17 -0.25 -27.68
CA LYS A 263 8.95 0.63 -28.85
C LYS A 263 7.68 0.23 -29.60
N ILE A 264 7.47 -1.07 -29.81
CA ILE A 264 6.28 -1.59 -30.49
C ILE A 264 5.02 -1.28 -29.66
N ALA A 265 5.04 -1.55 -28.35
CA ALA A 265 3.92 -1.30 -27.45
C ALA A 265 3.56 0.20 -27.38
N ALA A 266 4.57 1.08 -27.28
CA ALA A 266 4.39 2.53 -27.34
C ALA A 266 3.82 2.97 -28.69
N SER A 267 4.28 2.39 -29.81
CA SER A 267 3.74 2.72 -31.14
C SER A 267 2.27 2.32 -31.29
N TYR A 268 1.84 1.19 -30.70
CA TYR A 268 0.42 0.84 -30.63
C TYR A 268 -0.37 1.85 -29.76
N LEU A 269 0.21 2.30 -28.65
CA LEU A 269 -0.40 3.28 -27.76
C LEU A 269 -0.59 4.64 -28.47
N ASP A 270 0.40 5.07 -29.25
CA ASP A 270 0.35 6.28 -30.07
C ASP A 270 -0.73 6.15 -31.15
N LYS A 271 -0.80 4.99 -31.83
CA LYS A 271 -1.85 4.72 -32.81
C LYS A 271 -3.26 4.72 -32.21
N ALA A 272 -3.43 4.17 -31.01
CA ALA A 272 -4.71 4.23 -30.31
C ALA A 272 -5.18 5.69 -30.14
N SER A 273 -4.24 6.63 -29.95
CA SER A 273 -4.56 8.05 -29.80
C SER A 273 -4.95 8.73 -31.12
N LEU A 274 -4.55 8.19 -32.26
CA LEU A 274 -4.79 8.76 -33.59
C LEU A 274 -5.98 8.10 -34.31
N ASP A 275 -6.23 6.83 -34.05
CA ASP A 275 -7.25 6.01 -34.71
C ASP A 275 -8.31 5.54 -33.72
N LEU A 276 -9.24 6.45 -33.40
CA LEU A 276 -10.32 6.21 -32.43
C LEU A 276 -11.23 5.04 -32.84
N ALA A 277 -11.38 4.77 -34.14
CA ALA A 277 -12.21 3.67 -34.64
C ALA A 277 -11.66 2.30 -34.24
N ASN A 278 -10.33 2.18 -34.09
CA ASN A 278 -9.65 0.95 -33.67
C ASN A 278 -8.98 1.09 -32.29
N PHE A 279 -9.43 2.05 -31.47
CA PHE A 279 -8.83 2.35 -30.18
C PHE A 279 -8.58 1.10 -29.32
N ASP A 280 -9.61 0.28 -29.12
CA ASP A 280 -9.53 -0.93 -28.31
C ASP A 280 -8.59 -1.97 -28.91
N ASN A 281 -8.59 -2.14 -30.24
CA ASN A 281 -7.71 -3.10 -30.92
C ASN A 281 -6.23 -2.73 -30.76
N HIS A 282 -5.91 -1.43 -30.86
CA HIS A 282 -4.56 -0.92 -30.65
C HIS A 282 -4.13 -1.07 -29.19
N LEU A 283 -4.99 -0.77 -28.22
CA LEU A 283 -4.68 -0.97 -26.80
C LEU A 283 -4.52 -2.45 -26.41
N ILE A 284 -5.39 -3.34 -26.91
CA ILE A 284 -5.26 -4.79 -26.70
C ILE A 284 -3.91 -5.29 -27.24
N SER A 285 -3.52 -4.82 -28.43
CA SER A 285 -2.22 -5.15 -29.02
C SER A 285 -1.07 -4.61 -28.15
N SER A 286 -1.19 -3.37 -27.66
CA SER A 286 -0.22 -2.77 -26.74
C SER A 286 -0.07 -3.56 -25.44
N ILE A 287 -1.18 -4.01 -24.82
CA ILE A 287 -1.18 -4.87 -23.62
C ILE A 287 -0.44 -6.17 -23.92
N ARG A 288 -0.80 -6.86 -25.02
CA ARG A 288 -0.18 -8.13 -25.41
C ARG A 288 1.33 -7.97 -25.57
N THR A 289 1.76 -6.94 -26.30
CA THR A 289 3.19 -6.65 -26.50
C THR A 289 3.89 -6.29 -25.19
N THR A 290 3.23 -5.50 -24.33
CA THR A 290 3.78 -5.12 -23.01
C THR A 290 3.99 -6.33 -22.09
N ARG A 291 3.11 -7.34 -22.17
CA ARG A 291 3.28 -8.59 -21.40
C ARG A 291 4.55 -9.37 -21.77
N LEU A 292 5.06 -9.21 -23.00
CA LEU A 292 6.29 -9.85 -23.49
C LEU A 292 7.58 -9.17 -23.01
N ILE A 293 7.50 -7.99 -22.38
CA ILE A 293 8.65 -7.29 -21.81
C ILE A 293 9.06 -7.97 -20.49
N THR A 294 10.35 -8.27 -20.33
CA THR A 294 10.86 -8.92 -19.11
C THR A 294 11.36 -7.91 -18.07
N ASN A 295 11.74 -6.70 -18.48
CA ASN A 295 12.10 -5.63 -17.53
C ASN A 295 10.84 -5.10 -16.80
N PRO A 296 10.73 -5.27 -15.47
CA PRO A 296 9.52 -4.93 -14.73
C PRO A 296 9.27 -3.42 -14.66
N HIS A 297 10.29 -2.58 -14.65
CA HIS A 297 10.13 -1.13 -14.59
C HIS A 297 9.54 -0.58 -15.88
N ILE A 298 10.05 -1.02 -17.04
CA ILE A 298 9.54 -0.62 -18.35
C ILE A 298 8.11 -1.13 -18.55
N LYS A 299 7.88 -2.40 -18.20
CA LYS A 299 6.55 -3.04 -18.26
C LYS A 299 5.53 -2.28 -17.41
N ASN A 300 5.88 -1.94 -16.17
CA ASN A 300 5.00 -1.22 -15.25
C ASN A 300 4.66 0.19 -15.79
N ASN A 301 5.65 0.92 -16.31
CA ASN A 301 5.42 2.25 -16.89
C ASN A 301 4.46 2.18 -18.09
N LEU A 302 4.66 1.23 -19.01
CA LEU A 302 3.77 1.07 -20.16
C LEU A 302 2.34 0.70 -19.74
N PHE A 303 2.15 -0.20 -18.77
CA PHE A 303 0.81 -0.50 -18.28
C PHE A 303 0.14 0.70 -17.59
N GLN A 304 0.89 1.55 -16.90
CA GLN A 304 0.35 2.80 -16.35
C GLN A 304 -0.13 3.72 -17.46
N GLN A 305 0.63 3.87 -18.55
CA GLN A 305 0.22 4.67 -19.70
C GLN A 305 -1.00 4.09 -20.42
N ILE A 306 -1.07 2.78 -20.60
CA ILE A 306 -2.24 2.09 -21.18
C ILE A 306 -3.47 2.30 -20.29
N ALA A 307 -3.33 2.10 -18.98
CA ALA A 307 -4.42 2.32 -18.03
C ALA A 307 -4.90 3.77 -18.06
N GLN A 308 -3.97 4.74 -18.12
CA GLN A 308 -4.31 6.16 -18.24
C GLN A 308 -5.08 6.44 -19.53
N LYS A 309 -4.72 5.84 -20.68
CA LYS A 309 -5.49 6.00 -21.93
C LYS A 309 -6.91 5.46 -21.83
N TYR A 310 -7.12 4.32 -21.17
CA TYR A 310 -8.47 3.83 -20.89
C TYR A 310 -9.24 4.75 -19.94
N ILE A 311 -8.59 5.32 -18.92
CA ILE A 311 -9.21 6.32 -18.03
C ILE A 311 -9.63 7.56 -18.83
N ASP A 312 -8.75 8.08 -19.69
CA ASP A 312 -8.99 9.28 -20.49
C ASP A 312 -10.20 9.10 -21.41
N ASN A 313 -10.34 7.92 -22.02
CA ASN A 313 -11.45 7.54 -22.92
C ASN A 313 -12.67 6.96 -22.17
N ASP A 314 -12.73 7.11 -20.85
CA ASP A 314 -13.86 6.72 -20.00
C ASP A 314 -14.19 5.20 -20.05
N ASN A 315 -13.21 4.37 -20.38
CA ASN A 315 -13.32 2.90 -20.38
C ASN A 315 -12.80 2.30 -19.06
N LEU A 316 -13.50 2.63 -17.97
CA LEU A 316 -13.00 2.46 -16.60
C LEU A 316 -12.86 1.00 -16.14
N LEU A 317 -13.66 0.07 -16.67
CA LEU A 317 -13.60 -1.35 -16.31
C LEU A 317 -12.31 -2.01 -16.81
N GLN A 318 -11.91 -1.68 -18.04
CA GLN A 318 -10.67 -2.13 -18.67
C GLN A 318 -9.47 -1.54 -17.93
N ALA A 319 -9.52 -0.23 -17.62
CA ALA A 319 -8.51 0.41 -16.79
C ALA A 319 -8.35 -0.30 -15.43
N LYS A 320 -9.47 -0.58 -14.74
CA LYS A 320 -9.49 -1.31 -13.46
C LYS A 320 -8.83 -2.70 -13.59
N SER A 321 -9.16 -3.47 -14.63
CA SER A 321 -8.57 -4.80 -14.84
C SER A 321 -7.05 -4.74 -14.98
N ILE A 322 -6.54 -3.77 -15.76
CA ILE A 322 -5.09 -3.60 -15.99
C ILE A 322 -4.38 -3.18 -14.70
N VAL A 323 -4.92 -2.21 -13.97
CA VAL A 323 -4.32 -1.76 -12.70
C VAL A 323 -4.29 -2.89 -11.68
N ARG A 324 -5.33 -3.71 -11.61
CA ARG A 324 -5.40 -4.86 -10.72
C ARG A 324 -4.37 -5.93 -11.09
N ASP A 325 -4.36 -6.35 -12.34
CA ASP A 325 -3.72 -7.60 -12.76
C ASP A 325 -2.29 -7.41 -13.29
N ASP A 326 -1.98 -6.27 -13.91
CA ASP A 326 -0.75 -6.10 -14.71
C ASP A 326 0.25 -5.08 -14.13
N ILE A 327 -0.18 -4.12 -13.30
CA ILE A 327 0.67 -3.10 -12.67
C ILE A 327 1.35 -3.66 -11.40
N ILE A 328 2.53 -3.17 -11.04
CA ILE A 328 3.23 -3.48 -9.78
C ILE A 328 3.00 -2.34 -8.78
N ALA A 329 2.85 -2.68 -7.50
CA ALA A 329 2.27 -1.90 -6.39
C ALA A 329 2.58 -0.38 -6.32
N GLY A 330 3.74 0.10 -6.76
CA GLY A 330 4.22 1.47 -6.52
C GLY A 330 3.27 2.61 -6.91
N ASN A 331 2.49 2.48 -8.00
CA ASN A 331 1.57 3.52 -8.48
C ASN A 331 0.12 3.04 -8.63
N LYS A 332 -0.24 1.87 -8.06
CA LYS A 332 -1.61 1.33 -8.20
C LYS A 332 -2.65 2.25 -7.58
N ASP A 333 -2.35 2.76 -6.40
CA ASP A 333 -3.31 3.53 -5.60
C ASP A 333 -3.73 4.84 -6.28
N GLU A 334 -2.78 5.55 -6.92
CA GLU A 334 -3.07 6.79 -7.66
C GLU A 334 -3.96 6.52 -8.89
N LEU A 335 -3.72 5.43 -9.62
CA LEU A 335 -4.56 5.05 -10.75
C LEU A 335 -5.95 4.59 -10.30
N PHE A 336 -6.04 3.82 -9.21
CA PHE A 336 -7.33 3.48 -8.62
C PHE A 336 -8.09 4.71 -8.13
N GLU A 337 -7.41 5.69 -7.55
CA GLU A 337 -8.00 6.97 -7.17
C GLU A 337 -8.58 7.72 -8.37
N LYS A 338 -7.85 7.80 -9.48
CA LYS A 338 -8.33 8.39 -10.74
C LYS A 338 -9.55 7.65 -11.29
N ILE A 339 -9.52 6.32 -11.32
CA ILE A 339 -10.64 5.47 -11.77
C ILE A 339 -11.88 5.70 -10.89
N CYS A 340 -11.73 5.61 -9.57
CA CYS A 340 -12.81 5.83 -8.62
C CYS A 340 -13.38 7.26 -8.72
N SER A 341 -12.52 8.27 -8.86
CA SER A 341 -12.95 9.65 -9.03
C SER A 341 -13.76 9.84 -10.31
N LYS A 342 -13.38 9.19 -11.42
CA LYS A 342 -14.20 9.19 -12.64
C LYS A 342 -15.55 8.50 -12.45
N PHE A 343 -15.61 7.31 -11.84
CA PHE A 343 -16.88 6.66 -11.50
C PHE A 343 -17.78 7.55 -10.61
N LEU A 344 -17.17 8.23 -9.63
CA LEU A 344 -17.86 9.17 -8.74
C LEU A 344 -18.21 10.50 -9.40
N SER A 345 -17.64 10.85 -10.55
CA SER A 345 -18.01 12.06 -11.30
C SER A 345 -19.18 11.85 -12.27
N ARG A 346 -19.40 10.61 -12.72
CA ARG A 346 -20.55 10.25 -13.58
C ARG A 346 -21.87 10.45 -12.86
N GLU A 347 -22.96 10.52 -13.61
CA GLU A 347 -24.30 10.40 -13.02
C GLU A 347 -24.38 9.17 -12.11
N TYR A 348 -25.07 9.34 -10.99
CA TYR A 348 -25.14 8.28 -10.01
C TYR A 348 -25.81 7.05 -10.61
N SER A 349 -25.16 5.90 -10.44
CA SER A 349 -25.75 4.60 -10.66
C SER A 349 -25.29 3.64 -9.57
N LEU A 350 -26.15 2.67 -9.24
CA LEU A 350 -25.81 1.62 -8.30
C LEU A 350 -24.57 0.83 -8.76
N SER A 351 -24.45 0.59 -10.06
CA SER A 351 -23.29 -0.07 -10.67
C SER A 351 -22.00 0.71 -10.44
N ASN A 352 -21.97 2.04 -10.69
CA ASN A 352 -20.78 2.86 -10.45
C ASN A 352 -20.35 2.82 -8.98
N THR A 353 -21.32 2.79 -8.06
CA THR A 353 -21.07 2.71 -6.61
C THR A 353 -20.47 1.36 -6.20
N GLN A 354 -21.03 0.26 -6.71
CA GLN A 354 -20.50 -1.08 -6.48
C GLN A 354 -19.08 -1.24 -7.04
N GLU A 355 -18.80 -0.63 -8.20
CA GLU A 355 -17.45 -0.62 -8.77
C GLU A 355 -16.45 0.08 -7.84
N VAL A 356 -16.78 1.27 -7.34
CA VAL A 356 -15.92 2.00 -6.38
C VAL A 356 -15.72 1.19 -5.09
N LEU A 357 -16.78 0.60 -4.53
CA LEU A 357 -16.70 -0.25 -3.34
C LEU A 357 -15.81 -1.49 -3.53
N SER A 358 -15.77 -2.03 -4.75
CA SER A 358 -14.90 -3.17 -5.08
C SER A 358 -13.42 -2.78 -5.25
N ILE A 359 -13.13 -1.51 -5.59
CA ILE A 359 -11.77 -0.99 -5.77
C ILE A 359 -11.15 -0.58 -4.42
N ILE A 360 -11.92 0.06 -3.53
CA ILE A 360 -11.42 0.58 -2.24
C ILE A 360 -10.58 -0.44 -1.43
N PRO A 361 -10.95 -1.73 -1.32
CA PRO A 361 -10.13 -2.73 -0.62
C PRO A 361 -8.78 -3.02 -1.27
N LEU A 362 -8.60 -2.71 -2.56
CA LEU A 362 -7.36 -2.91 -3.32
C LEU A 362 -6.35 -1.78 -3.11
N ILE A 363 -6.76 -0.68 -2.47
CA ILE A 363 -5.93 0.49 -2.21
C ILE A 363 -5.14 0.29 -0.92
N THR A 364 -3.82 0.43 -0.99
CA THR A 364 -2.94 0.20 0.17
C THR A 364 -2.73 1.46 1.02
N TYR A 365 -2.74 2.63 0.40
CA TYR A 365 -2.48 3.90 1.06
C TYR A 365 -3.74 4.43 1.78
N GLY A 366 -3.67 4.46 3.11
CA GLY A 366 -4.82 4.71 3.97
C GLY A 366 -5.50 6.06 3.74
N THR A 367 -4.77 7.13 3.42
CA THR A 367 -5.35 8.45 3.20
C THR A 367 -6.14 8.54 1.90
N ILE A 368 -5.63 7.97 0.79
CA ILE A 368 -6.37 7.86 -0.48
C ILE A 368 -7.64 7.04 -0.27
N LYS A 369 -7.49 5.88 0.39
CA LYS A 369 -8.61 4.97 0.69
C LYS A 369 -9.72 5.66 1.48
N ASP A 370 -9.34 6.44 2.49
CA ASP A 370 -10.29 7.20 3.29
C ASP A 370 -10.98 8.32 2.51
N ASN A 371 -10.22 9.09 1.72
CA ASN A 371 -10.77 10.20 0.94
C ASN A 371 -11.79 9.70 -0.08
N LEU A 372 -11.50 8.58 -0.75
CA LEU A 372 -12.44 7.93 -1.66
C LEU A 372 -13.68 7.39 -0.94
N SER A 373 -13.49 6.77 0.24
CA SER A 373 -14.60 6.27 1.05
C SER A 373 -15.52 7.41 1.51
N LEU A 374 -14.95 8.57 1.88
CA LEU A 374 -15.70 9.75 2.27
C LEU A 374 -16.44 10.41 1.09
N ASN A 375 -15.80 10.50 -0.07
CA ASN A 375 -16.44 11.00 -1.29
C ASN A 375 -17.62 10.11 -1.70
N LEU A 376 -17.43 8.78 -1.63
CA LEU A 376 -18.50 7.82 -1.89
C LEU A 376 -19.63 7.97 -0.86
N LEU A 377 -19.32 8.06 0.43
CA LEU A 377 -20.30 8.26 1.51
C LEU A 377 -21.17 9.49 1.24
N ASN A 378 -20.55 10.64 0.95
CA ASN A 378 -21.25 11.89 0.67
C ASN A 378 -22.18 11.76 -0.54
N LYS A 379 -21.73 11.06 -1.59
CA LYS A 379 -22.53 10.83 -2.79
C LYS A 379 -23.72 9.91 -2.51
N CYS A 380 -23.53 8.83 -1.76
CA CYS A 380 -24.60 7.92 -1.34
C CYS A 380 -25.64 8.62 -0.43
N ILE A 381 -25.18 9.48 0.49
CA ILE A 381 -26.07 10.28 1.34
C ILE A 381 -26.94 11.23 0.50
N ALA A 382 -26.35 11.91 -0.49
CA ALA A 382 -27.06 12.91 -1.30
C ALA A 382 -28.29 12.34 -2.05
N ILE A 383 -28.30 11.04 -2.31
CA ILE A 383 -29.37 10.34 -3.02
C ILE A 383 -30.20 9.40 -2.12
N ASN A 384 -29.94 9.39 -0.81
CA ASN A 384 -30.57 8.50 0.17
C ASN A 384 -30.25 6.99 0.00
N ASP A 385 -29.10 6.62 -0.57
CA ASP A 385 -28.61 5.23 -0.62
C ASP A 385 -27.83 4.89 0.65
N PHE A 386 -28.57 4.66 1.74
CA PHE A 386 -27.97 4.48 3.06
C PHE A 386 -27.25 3.14 3.25
N GLU A 387 -27.47 2.16 2.38
CA GLU A 387 -26.77 0.87 2.43
C GLU A 387 -25.35 0.97 1.94
N ASN A 388 -25.17 1.58 0.77
CA ASN A 388 -23.83 1.81 0.26
C ASN A 388 -23.10 2.91 1.04
N ALA A 389 -23.81 3.87 1.63
CA ALA A 389 -23.23 4.80 2.60
C ALA A 389 -22.62 4.07 3.80
N GLU A 390 -23.35 3.13 4.40
CA GLU A 390 -22.85 2.33 5.52
C GLU A 390 -21.65 1.46 5.12
N ASN A 391 -21.73 0.79 3.96
CA ASN A 391 -20.61 0.02 3.43
C ASN A 391 -19.36 0.89 3.20
N ALA A 392 -19.51 2.14 2.75
CA ALA A 392 -18.40 3.07 2.58
C ALA A 392 -17.73 3.42 3.92
N ILE A 393 -18.51 3.64 5.00
CA ILE A 393 -17.96 3.90 6.35
C ILE A 393 -17.15 2.70 6.84
N GLU A 394 -17.64 1.48 6.63
CA GLU A 394 -16.91 0.26 7.04
C GLU A 394 -15.54 0.13 6.36
N LYS A 395 -15.35 0.72 5.19
CA LYS A 395 -14.06 0.69 4.47
C LYS A 395 -13.05 1.73 4.92
N LEU A 396 -13.42 2.73 5.73
CA LEU A 396 -12.45 3.68 6.31
C LEU A 396 -11.37 2.94 7.10
N CYS A 397 -10.14 3.46 7.11
CA CYS A 397 -9.02 2.86 7.84
C CYS A 397 -9.01 3.26 9.31
N PHE A 398 -9.27 4.53 9.62
CA PHE A 398 -9.16 5.03 10.99
C PHE A 398 -10.46 4.90 11.77
N THR A 399 -10.41 4.21 12.92
CA THR A 399 -11.57 4.00 13.80
C THR A 399 -12.21 5.31 14.25
N PHE A 400 -11.41 6.32 14.63
CA PHE A 400 -11.97 7.62 15.03
C PHE A 400 -12.79 8.27 13.90
N ARG A 401 -12.30 8.20 12.65
CA ARG A 401 -12.99 8.71 11.47
C ARG A 401 -14.28 7.94 11.22
N LYS A 402 -14.27 6.60 11.33
CA LYS A 402 -15.50 5.78 11.28
C LYS A 402 -16.55 6.26 12.27
N GLN A 403 -16.15 6.49 13.52
CA GLN A 403 -17.07 6.92 14.58
C GLN A 403 -17.68 8.30 14.28
N ALA A 404 -16.88 9.23 13.76
CA ALA A 404 -17.38 10.54 13.33
C ALA A 404 -18.40 10.42 12.18
N GLU A 405 -18.09 9.61 11.15
CA GLU A 405 -18.98 9.44 10.01
C GLU A 405 -20.26 8.67 10.34
N TYR A 406 -20.21 7.67 11.22
CA TYR A 406 -21.43 7.04 11.74
C TYR A 406 -22.32 8.03 12.47
N SER A 407 -21.73 8.96 13.22
CA SER A 407 -22.47 10.04 13.89
C SER A 407 -23.13 10.99 12.89
N SER A 408 -22.42 11.36 11.81
CA SER A 408 -22.96 12.17 10.72
C SER A 408 -24.13 11.48 10.01
N LEU A 409 -23.95 10.21 9.59
CA LEU A 409 -24.98 9.42 8.91
C LEU A 409 -26.22 9.22 9.78
N PHE A 410 -26.03 8.95 11.07
CA PHE A 410 -27.11 8.84 12.05
C PHE A 410 -28.01 10.08 12.08
N GLN A 411 -27.42 11.28 11.95
CA GLN A 411 -28.16 12.53 12.03
C GLN A 411 -28.95 12.82 10.76
N VAL A 412 -28.40 12.44 9.60
CA VAL A 412 -29.13 12.46 8.33
C VAL A 412 -30.35 11.54 8.42
N LEU A 413 -30.17 10.30 8.89
CA LEU A 413 -31.25 9.32 9.02
C LEU A 413 -32.36 9.80 9.96
N ILE A 414 -32.01 10.36 11.13
CA ILE A 414 -32.98 10.92 12.08
C ILE A 414 -33.82 12.04 11.48
N ASN A 415 -33.21 12.92 10.68
CA ASN A 415 -33.88 14.10 10.16
C ASN A 415 -34.88 13.77 9.05
N SER A 416 -34.75 12.61 8.40
CA SER A 416 -35.68 12.17 7.35
C SER A 416 -37.08 11.80 7.87
N ASN A 417 -37.24 11.60 9.19
CA ASN A 417 -38.50 11.25 9.88
C ASN A 417 -39.29 10.04 9.31
N SER A 418 -38.69 9.17 8.48
CA SER A 418 -39.35 7.93 8.04
C SER A 418 -39.08 6.79 9.02
N ASP A 419 -40.08 5.93 9.23
CA ASP A 419 -39.97 4.80 10.16
C ASP A 419 -38.80 3.86 9.82
N SER A 420 -38.63 3.54 8.54
CA SER A 420 -37.51 2.74 8.04
C SER A 420 -36.15 3.38 8.33
N ASN A 421 -36.01 4.69 8.14
CA ASN A 421 -34.76 5.39 8.42
C ASN A 421 -34.48 5.53 9.92
N LEU A 422 -35.52 5.63 10.76
CA LEU A 422 -35.35 5.63 12.21
C LEU A 422 -34.87 4.26 12.72
N HIS A 423 -35.41 3.16 12.19
CA HIS A 423 -34.89 1.82 12.47
C HIS A 423 -33.44 1.67 11.99
N ARG A 424 -33.11 2.18 10.82
CA ARG A 424 -31.74 2.21 10.31
C ARG A 424 -30.82 3.07 11.18
N ALA A 425 -31.29 4.21 11.68
CA ALA A 425 -30.54 5.05 12.61
C ALA A 425 -30.20 4.30 13.90
N LEU A 426 -31.12 3.47 14.42
CA LEU A 426 -30.81 2.61 15.58
C LEU A 426 -29.70 1.61 15.25
N HIS A 427 -29.75 0.95 14.09
CA HIS A 427 -28.71 0.02 13.65
C HIS A 427 -27.34 0.72 13.57
N ILE A 428 -27.28 1.89 12.93
CA ILE A 428 -26.06 2.71 12.86
C ILE A 428 -25.57 3.12 14.26
N ASN A 429 -26.48 3.51 15.15
CA ASN A 429 -26.11 3.86 16.52
C ASN A 429 -25.51 2.68 17.30
N ASP A 430 -25.98 1.46 17.05
CA ASP A 430 -25.46 0.24 17.69
C ASP A 430 -23.99 -0.01 17.30
N LYS A 431 -23.53 0.49 16.14
CA LYS A 431 -22.12 0.44 15.69
C LYS A 431 -21.22 1.52 16.32
N ILE A 432 -21.77 2.55 16.96
CA ILE A 432 -20.97 3.61 17.59
C ILE A 432 -20.30 3.07 18.87
N GLU A 433 -18.98 3.16 19.02
CA GLU A 433 -18.27 2.60 20.18
C GLU A 433 -18.50 3.42 21.47
N SER A 434 -18.64 4.74 21.34
CA SER A 434 -18.83 5.62 22.49
C SER A 434 -20.18 5.39 23.17
N TYR A 435 -20.17 4.80 24.38
CA TYR A 435 -21.35 4.61 25.21
C TYR A 435 -22.10 5.91 25.52
N PHE A 436 -21.37 7.01 25.68
CA PHE A 436 -21.96 8.32 25.92
C PHE A 436 -22.77 8.80 24.71
N LEU A 437 -22.17 8.74 23.51
CA LEU A 437 -22.86 9.11 22.27
C LEU A 437 -24.05 8.19 22.00
N LYS A 438 -23.88 6.87 22.18
CA LYS A 438 -24.96 5.88 22.07
C LYS A 438 -26.18 6.25 22.91
N ASN A 439 -25.99 6.60 24.19
CA ASN A 439 -27.07 6.97 25.10
C ASN A 439 -27.78 8.26 24.66
N ILE A 440 -27.04 9.27 24.21
CA ILE A 440 -27.61 10.51 23.66
C ILE A 440 -28.45 10.22 22.41
N ASN A 441 -27.90 9.39 21.53
CA ASN A 441 -28.52 9.04 20.26
C ASN A 441 -29.78 8.19 20.45
N TYR A 442 -29.78 7.18 21.32
CA TYR A 442 -31.00 6.44 21.67
C TYR A 442 -32.10 7.36 22.18
N ARG A 443 -31.75 8.34 23.01
CA ARG A 443 -32.69 9.36 23.48
C ARG A 443 -33.25 10.21 22.33
N LYS A 444 -32.41 10.62 21.38
CA LYS A 444 -32.88 11.37 20.19
C LYS A 444 -33.83 10.54 19.33
N VAL A 445 -33.46 9.29 19.01
CA VAL A 445 -34.30 8.40 18.18
C VAL A 445 -35.62 8.08 18.87
N SER A 446 -35.61 7.79 20.18
CA SER A 446 -36.86 7.49 20.90
C SER A 446 -37.86 8.64 20.84
N PHE A 447 -37.39 9.89 20.94
CA PHE A 447 -38.27 11.05 20.76
C PHE A 447 -38.79 11.22 19.33
N LYS A 448 -38.02 10.82 18.31
CA LYS A 448 -38.50 10.76 16.93
C LYS A 448 -39.57 9.70 16.70
N PHE A 449 -39.38 8.50 17.23
CA PHE A 449 -40.45 7.47 17.21
C PHE A 449 -41.72 7.96 17.91
N ALA A 450 -41.58 8.68 19.03
CA ALA A 450 -42.72 9.28 19.72
C ALA A 450 -43.42 10.38 18.90
N GLU A 451 -42.68 11.16 18.11
CA GLU A 451 -43.25 12.17 17.19
C GLU A 451 -44.13 11.55 16.11
N ILE A 452 -43.74 10.38 15.59
CA ILE A 452 -44.56 9.60 14.64
C ILE A 452 -45.56 8.66 15.33
N ARG A 453 -45.80 8.84 16.65
CA ARG A 453 -46.77 8.09 17.47
C ARG A 453 -46.45 6.60 17.68
N CYS A 454 -45.22 6.16 17.39
CA CYS A 454 -44.73 4.80 17.67
C CYS A 454 -44.20 4.67 19.10
N PHE A 455 -45.07 4.91 20.10
CA PHE A 455 -44.64 5.01 21.51
C PHE A 455 -44.05 3.71 22.08
N LYS A 456 -44.57 2.54 21.67
CA LYS A 456 -44.07 1.25 22.13
C LYS A 456 -42.58 1.08 21.80
N ASP A 457 -42.19 1.42 20.57
CA ASP A 457 -40.80 1.36 20.14
C ASP A 457 -39.96 2.44 20.82
N ALA A 458 -40.49 3.65 20.99
CA ALA A 458 -39.83 4.70 21.77
C ALA A 458 -39.44 4.23 23.20
N TYR A 459 -40.36 3.59 23.91
CA TYR A 459 -40.08 3.02 25.25
C TYR A 459 -39.06 1.88 25.19
N LYS A 460 -39.17 0.98 24.21
CA LYS A 460 -38.20 -0.10 23.99
C LYS A 460 -36.80 0.42 23.68
N ILE A 461 -36.68 1.55 23.00
CA ILE A 461 -35.38 2.19 22.72
C ILE A 461 -34.82 2.85 23.98
N VAL A 462 -35.64 3.52 24.79
CA VAL A 462 -35.18 4.10 26.07
C VAL A 462 -34.66 3.04 27.03
N SER A 463 -35.21 1.82 27.00
CA SER A 463 -34.71 0.72 27.83
C SER A 463 -33.25 0.34 27.54
N LYS A 464 -32.80 0.55 26.29
CA LYS A 464 -31.40 0.33 25.86
C LYS A 464 -30.41 1.38 26.40
N ILE A 465 -30.88 2.51 26.95
CA ILE A 465 -30.01 3.52 27.54
C ILE A 465 -29.36 2.94 28.81
N THR A 466 -28.03 2.82 28.81
CA THR A 466 -27.28 2.17 29.89
C THR A 466 -27.18 3.04 31.14
N ASN A 467 -27.11 4.37 30.97
CA ASN A 467 -27.04 5.31 32.08
C ASN A 467 -28.42 5.40 32.80
N PRO A 468 -28.55 4.98 34.07
CA PRO A 468 -29.85 4.90 34.74
C PRO A 468 -30.54 6.25 34.92
N ALA A 469 -29.80 7.31 35.21
CA ALA A 469 -30.34 8.65 35.38
C ALA A 469 -30.91 9.19 34.06
N THR A 470 -30.13 9.05 32.97
CA THR A 470 -30.55 9.46 31.62
C THR A 470 -31.77 8.64 31.16
N ARG A 471 -31.80 7.34 31.46
CA ARG A 471 -32.92 6.45 31.15
C ARG A 471 -34.20 6.86 31.88
N ARG A 472 -34.16 7.05 33.20
CA ARG A 472 -35.32 7.50 34.01
C ARG A 472 -35.85 8.84 33.52
N PHE A 473 -34.95 9.80 33.27
CA PHE A 473 -35.33 11.11 32.75
C PHE A 473 -35.97 11.02 31.36
N SER A 474 -35.46 10.16 30.48
CA SER A 474 -36.04 9.95 29.15
C SER A 474 -37.42 9.30 29.20
N TYR A 475 -37.64 8.33 30.11
CA TYR A 475 -38.98 7.77 30.35
C TYR A 475 -39.95 8.85 30.83
N PHE A 476 -39.55 9.66 31.81
CA PHE A 476 -40.38 10.76 32.31
C PHE A 476 -40.79 11.71 31.18
N LEU A 477 -39.84 12.16 30.36
CA LEU A 477 -40.13 13.04 29.23
C LEU A 477 -41.05 12.42 28.18
N LEU A 478 -40.86 11.13 27.84
CA LEU A 478 -41.76 10.43 26.92
C LEU A 478 -43.18 10.32 27.48
N THR A 479 -43.30 9.95 28.76
CA THR A 479 -44.58 9.81 29.46
C THR A 479 -45.32 11.15 29.58
N ILE A 480 -44.63 12.28 29.66
CA ILE A 480 -45.27 13.61 29.59
C ILE A 480 -45.72 13.93 28.16
N LYS A 481 -44.91 13.60 27.15
CA LYS A 481 -45.22 13.95 25.75
C LYS A 481 -46.50 13.28 25.23
N ILE A 482 -46.80 12.06 25.70
CA ILE A 482 -48.00 11.28 25.32
C ILE A 482 -49.32 11.99 25.69
N PRO A 483 -49.62 12.27 26.98
CA PRO A 483 -50.86 12.92 27.38
C PRO A 483 -50.96 14.31 26.78
N PHE A 484 -49.89 15.10 26.67
CA PHE A 484 -49.95 16.40 26.00
C PHE A 484 -50.33 16.29 24.52
N SER A 485 -49.82 15.28 23.79
CA SER A 485 -50.22 15.05 22.40
C SER A 485 -51.68 14.60 22.25
N LEU A 486 -52.17 13.77 23.18
CA LEU A 486 -53.55 13.31 23.24
C LEU A 486 -54.49 14.45 23.64
N LEU A 487 -54.14 15.23 24.67
CA LEU A 487 -54.90 16.41 25.11
C LEU A 487 -54.97 17.44 23.98
N TYR A 488 -53.85 17.73 23.32
CA TYR A 488 -53.84 18.63 22.17
C TYR A 488 -54.75 18.11 21.05
N SER A 489 -54.76 16.81 20.76
CA SER A 489 -55.66 16.22 19.77
C SER A 489 -57.13 16.35 20.16
N ILE A 490 -57.46 16.11 21.44
CA ILE A 490 -58.84 16.18 21.96
C ILE A 490 -59.32 17.64 21.96
N VAL A 491 -58.51 18.57 22.46
CA VAL A 491 -58.85 19.99 22.56
C VAL A 491 -58.89 20.66 21.18
N SER A 492 -58.01 20.28 20.24
CA SER A 492 -57.99 20.88 18.90
C SER A 492 -59.04 20.32 17.94
N PHE A 493 -59.64 19.16 18.23
CA PHE A 493 -60.67 18.53 17.39
C PHE A 493 -61.88 19.44 17.10
N PRO A 494 -62.53 20.09 18.10
CA PRO A 494 -63.63 21.01 17.82
C PRO A 494 -63.21 22.20 16.96
N PHE A 495 -62.03 22.78 17.21
CA PHE A 495 -61.51 23.90 16.42
C PHE A 495 -61.20 23.53 14.96
N ARG A 496 -60.71 22.31 14.70
CA ARG A 496 -60.49 21.84 13.32
C ARG A 496 -61.80 21.69 12.54
N LYS A 497 -62.87 21.22 13.18
CA LYS A 497 -64.19 21.17 12.55
C LYS A 497 -64.72 22.56 12.23
N ILE A 498 -64.57 23.51 13.15
CA ILE A 498 -65.00 24.90 12.95
C ILE A 498 -64.22 25.55 11.80
N ILE A 499 -62.89 25.42 11.76
CA ILE A 499 -62.06 25.98 10.67
C ILE A 499 -62.39 25.32 9.32
N SER A 500 -62.62 24.01 9.29
CA SER A 500 -63.03 23.29 8.08
C SER A 500 -64.39 23.77 7.57
N TRP A 501 -65.35 23.96 8.47
CA TRP A 501 -66.67 24.50 8.15
C TRP A 501 -66.59 25.94 7.61
N LEU A 502 -65.84 26.82 8.29
CA LEU A 502 -65.60 28.20 7.84
C LEU A 502 -64.89 28.28 6.47
N LYS A 503 -64.02 27.32 6.14
CA LYS A 503 -63.39 27.22 4.81
C LYS A 503 -64.33 26.72 3.72
N LYS A 504 -65.47 26.11 4.08
CA LYS A 504 -66.44 25.55 3.14
C LYS A 504 -67.56 26.54 2.81
N GLU A 505 -67.79 27.53 3.67
CA GLU A 505 -68.72 28.65 3.45
C GLU A 505 -68.08 29.85 2.72
N ARG A 506 -66.75 29.92 2.68
CA ARG A 506 -66.01 30.75 1.72
C ARG A 506 -65.86 29.99 0.41
#